data_AF-A0A9W6MFZ3-F1
#
_entry.id   AF-A0A9W6MFZ3-F1
#
_cell.length_a   1.000
_cell.length_b   1.000
_cell.length_c   1.000
_cell.angle_alpha   90.00
_cell.angle_beta   90.00
_cell.angle_gamma   90.00
#
_symmetry.space_group_name_H-M   'P 1'
#
loop_
_entity.id
_entity.type
_entity.pdbx_description
1 polymer ?
#
loop_
_entity_poly.entity_id
_entity_poly.type
_entity_poly.pdbx_seq_one_letter_code
_entity_poly.pdbx_strand_id
1 'polypeptide(L)'
;MAAVWDGTVFTVTRFDRFARNMAEANDIPTGLSGRGVPFGLGASDYDWNDPFGRLFFQPLVMVAEFEANIGHQRTREGTALARKNGKLQGKQPKLPEPARRSIPRRYTEGEVSLVGLATEYGVGRSTIHRIIHRAPENPR
;
A
#
# COMPACT_ATOMS: atom_id res chain seq x y z
N MET A 1 11.72 -13.58 -10.16
CA MET A 1 12.93 -14.43 -10.21
C MET A 1 13.18 -14.99 -11.62
N ALA A 2 13.11 -14.17 -12.68
CA ALA A 2 13.18 -14.63 -14.07
C ALA A 2 14.60 -14.62 -14.68
N ALA A 3 15.62 -14.20 -13.92
CA ALA A 3 16.99 -14.02 -14.41
C ALA A 3 18.04 -14.60 -13.45
N VAL A 4 17.76 -15.78 -12.90
CA VAL A 4 18.71 -16.51 -12.03
C VAL A 4 18.90 -17.90 -12.62
N TRP A 5 20.14 -18.26 -12.90
CA TRP A 5 20.54 -19.56 -13.44
C TRP A 5 21.59 -20.23 -12.55
N ASP A 6 21.82 -21.51 -12.79
CA ASP A 6 22.77 -22.32 -12.02
C ASP A 6 24.18 -21.69 -12.04
N GLY A 7 24.81 -21.62 -10.87
CA GLY A 7 26.12 -20.98 -10.68
C GLY A 7 26.11 -19.45 -10.54
N THR A 8 24.94 -18.80 -10.43
CA THR A 8 24.85 -17.36 -10.08
C THR A 8 24.44 -17.14 -8.63
N VAL A 9 24.81 -15.99 -8.07
CA VAL A 9 24.37 -15.54 -6.75
C VAL A 9 23.26 -14.50 -6.91
N PHE A 10 22.17 -14.67 -6.15
CA PHE A 10 21.12 -13.65 -6.07
C PHE A 10 21.44 -12.68 -4.94
N THR A 11 22.03 -11.53 -5.28
CA THR A 11 22.43 -10.51 -4.30
C THR A 11 21.45 -9.35 -4.27
N VAL A 12 21.06 -8.94 -3.07
CA VAL A 12 20.24 -7.74 -2.82
C VAL A 12 20.92 -6.81 -1.83
N THR A 13 20.65 -5.52 -1.93
CA THR A 13 21.34 -4.53 -1.08
C THR A 13 20.77 -4.46 0.33
N ARG A 14 19.47 -4.74 0.51
CA ARG A 14 18.76 -4.60 1.78
C ARG A 14 17.58 -5.56 1.88
N PHE A 15 17.10 -5.77 3.10
CA PHE A 15 15.97 -6.64 3.41
C PHE A 15 14.68 -6.29 2.66
N ASP A 16 14.30 -5.00 2.65
CA ASP A 16 13.08 -4.48 2.02
C ASP A 16 13.04 -4.67 0.48
N ARG A 17 14.14 -5.11 -0.12
CA ARG A 17 14.28 -5.33 -1.56
C ARG A 17 13.97 -6.76 -2.00
N PHE A 18 13.93 -7.71 -1.08
CA PHE A 18 13.64 -9.11 -1.43
C PHE A 18 12.48 -9.71 -0.65
N ALA A 19 12.20 -9.26 0.57
CA ALA A 19 11.11 -9.79 1.39
C ALA A 19 10.25 -8.67 2.01
N ARG A 20 8.94 -8.91 2.09
CA ARG A 20 7.96 -8.00 2.72
C ARG A 20 7.65 -8.36 4.17
N ASN A 21 8.00 -9.57 4.58
CA ASN A 21 7.76 -10.11 5.92
C ASN A 21 8.76 -11.23 6.22
N MET A 22 8.81 -11.68 7.48
CA MET A 22 9.72 -12.73 7.93
C MET A 22 9.48 -14.09 7.25
N ALA A 23 8.24 -14.41 6.85
CA ALA A 23 7.97 -15.65 6.12
C ALA A 23 8.64 -15.63 4.75
N GLU A 24 8.44 -14.55 3.98
CA GLU A 24 9.12 -14.36 2.69
C GLU A 24 10.65 -14.32 2.84
N ALA A 25 11.16 -13.77 3.94
CA ALA A 25 12.59 -13.75 4.25
C ALA A 25 13.20 -15.13 4.43
N ASN A 26 12.39 -16.13 4.78
CA ASN A 26 12.79 -17.52 4.90
C ASN A 26 12.50 -18.31 3.62
N ASP A 27 11.32 -18.12 3.03
CA ASP A 27 10.88 -18.88 1.87
C ASP A 27 11.71 -18.59 0.62
N ILE A 28 12.07 -17.31 0.41
CA ILE A 28 12.83 -16.90 -0.78
C ILE A 28 14.23 -17.52 -0.81
N PRO A 29 15.08 -17.36 0.22
CA PRO A 29 16.39 -18.01 0.22
C PRO A 29 16.29 -19.54 0.24
N THR A 30 15.26 -20.12 0.87
CA THR A 30 15.00 -21.57 0.81
C THR A 30 14.74 -22.04 -0.63
N GLY A 31 13.90 -21.32 -1.37
CA GLY A 31 13.62 -21.62 -2.77
C GLY A 31 14.83 -21.41 -3.70
N LEU A 32 15.69 -20.43 -3.41
CA LEU A 32 16.95 -20.21 -4.13
C LEU A 32 17.94 -21.35 -3.89
N SER A 33 18.08 -21.78 -2.63
CA SER A 33 18.95 -22.91 -2.27
C SER A 33 18.50 -24.22 -2.92
N GLY A 34 17.19 -24.50 -2.96
CA GLY A 34 16.65 -25.65 -3.69
C GLY A 34 16.95 -25.66 -5.20
N ARG A 35 17.39 -24.52 -5.75
CA ARG A 35 17.82 -24.36 -7.14
C ARG A 35 19.34 -24.26 -7.31
N GLY A 36 20.12 -24.46 -6.24
CA GLY A 36 21.58 -24.32 -6.26
C GLY A 36 22.08 -22.88 -6.32
N VAL A 37 21.23 -21.90 -6.00
CA VAL A 37 21.57 -20.47 -6.08
C VAL A 37 21.82 -19.92 -4.68
N PRO A 38 23.04 -19.43 -4.38
CA PRO A 38 23.32 -18.75 -3.11
C PRO A 38 22.58 -17.41 -3.00
N PHE A 39 22.27 -17.01 -1.77
CA PHE A 39 21.62 -15.74 -1.48
C PHE A 39 22.63 -14.74 -0.90
N GLY A 40 22.72 -13.55 -1.48
CA GLY A 40 23.59 -12.47 -1.01
C GLY A 40 22.78 -11.31 -0.43
N LEU A 41 23.24 -10.76 0.70
CA LEU A 41 22.74 -9.52 1.28
C LEU A 41 23.90 -8.53 1.47
N GLY A 42 23.89 -7.45 0.69
CA GLY A 42 24.96 -6.45 0.67
C GLY A 42 26.26 -7.05 0.15
N ALA A 43 27.28 -7.07 1.00
CA ALA A 43 28.60 -7.64 0.70
C ALA A 43 28.77 -9.07 1.24
N SER A 44 27.74 -9.64 1.87
CA SER A 44 27.78 -10.93 2.53
C SER A 44 26.92 -11.94 1.79
N ASP A 45 27.50 -13.12 1.51
CA ASP A 45 26.78 -14.26 0.95
C ASP A 45 26.40 -15.24 2.06
N TYR A 46 25.19 -15.79 1.97
CA TYR A 46 24.61 -16.71 2.94
C TYR A 46 24.23 -18.01 2.23
N ASP A 47 24.91 -19.09 2.58
CA ASP A 47 24.50 -20.43 2.16
C ASP A 47 23.31 -20.88 3.01
N TRP A 48 22.18 -21.13 2.35
CA TRP A 48 20.99 -21.62 3.02
C TRP A 48 21.06 -23.12 3.31
N ASN A 49 22.09 -23.85 2.90
CA ASN A 49 22.35 -25.21 3.37
C ASN A 49 23.23 -25.26 4.62
N ASP A 50 23.89 -24.14 4.97
CA ASP A 50 24.66 -23.99 6.19
C ASP A 50 23.75 -23.56 7.37
N PRO A 51 23.65 -24.37 8.44
CA PRO A 51 22.92 -24.01 9.64
C PRO A 51 23.43 -22.72 10.29
N PHE A 52 24.73 -22.42 10.20
CA PHE A 52 25.29 -21.17 10.73
C PHE A 52 24.89 -19.97 9.88
N GLY A 53 24.99 -20.06 8.55
CA GLY A 53 24.49 -19.06 7.62
C GLY A 53 23.03 -18.68 7.89
N ARG A 54 22.15 -19.69 8.08
CA ARG A 54 20.76 -19.44 8.50
C ARG A 54 20.68 -18.76 9.86
N LEU A 55 21.40 -19.25 10.87
CA LEU A 55 21.37 -18.70 12.22
C LEU A 55 21.80 -17.23 12.25
N PHE A 56 22.87 -16.85 11.56
CA PHE A 56 23.35 -15.47 11.50
C PHE A 56 22.43 -14.55 10.70
N PHE A 57 21.67 -15.10 9.76
CA PHE A 57 20.72 -14.33 8.98
C PHE A 57 19.44 -13.98 9.77
N GLN A 58 18.93 -14.88 10.62
CA GLN A 58 17.66 -14.66 11.32
C GLN A 58 17.63 -13.37 12.18
N PRO A 59 18.65 -13.03 12.99
CA PRO A 59 18.66 -11.78 13.74
C PRO A 59 18.61 -10.54 12.85
N LEU A 60 19.23 -10.57 11.67
CA LEU A 60 19.20 -9.44 10.72
C LEU A 60 17.77 -9.21 10.22
N VAL A 61 17.06 -10.29 9.90
CA VAL A 61 15.64 -10.25 9.53
C VAL A 61 14.78 -9.69 10.68
N MET A 62 15.01 -10.17 11.91
CA MET A 62 14.28 -9.70 13.09
C MET A 62 14.48 -8.20 13.33
N VAL A 63 15.71 -7.70 13.22
CA VAL A 63 16.01 -6.26 13.39
C VAL A 63 15.35 -5.44 12.30
N ALA A 64 15.43 -5.87 11.04
CA ALA A 64 14.80 -5.18 9.92
C ALA A 64 13.26 -5.07 10.10
N GLU A 65 12.62 -6.14 10.57
CA GLU A 65 11.19 -6.16 10.86
C GLU A 65 10.83 -5.23 12.03
N PHE A 66 11.62 -5.25 13.10
CA PHE A 66 11.43 -4.37 14.24
C PHE A 66 11.47 -2.89 13.84
N GLU A 67 12.46 -2.48 13.04
CA GLU A 67 12.57 -1.09 12.57
C GLU A 67 11.37 -0.67 11.71
N ALA A 68 10.93 -1.54 10.80
CA ALA A 68 9.75 -1.30 9.98
C ALA A 68 8.48 -1.12 10.85
N ASN A 69 8.31 -1.99 11.85
CA ASN A 69 7.17 -1.95 12.77
C ASN A 69 7.16 -0.66 13.62
N ILE A 70 8.31 -0.21 14.11
CA ILE A 70 8.43 1.06 14.83
C ILE A 70 8.06 2.25 13.93
N GLY A 71 8.49 2.24 12.66
CA GLY A 71 8.10 3.26 11.68
C GLY A 71 6.58 3.31 11.45
N HIS A 72 5.95 2.15 11.31
CA HIS A 72 4.50 2.04 11.20
C HIS A 72 3.77 2.51 12.46
N GLN A 73 4.27 2.15 13.64
CA GLN A 73 3.70 2.59 14.91
C GLN A 73 3.69 4.12 15.02
N ARG A 74 4.84 4.77 14.78
CA ARG A 74 4.94 6.24 14.79
C ARG A 74 3.98 6.90 13.80
N THR A 75 3.85 6.31 12.61
CA THR A 75 2.92 6.82 11.58
C THR A 75 1.46 6.71 12.05
N ARG A 76 1.08 5.59 12.69
CA ARG A 76 -0.26 5.39 13.24
C ARG A 76 -0.56 6.37 14.36
N GLU A 77 0.37 6.59 15.28
CA GLU A 77 0.25 7.56 16.37
C GLU A 77 0.09 8.99 15.84
N GLY A 78 0.93 9.40 14.88
CA GLY A 78 0.83 10.71 14.23
C GLY A 78 -0.49 10.89 13.46
N THR A 79 -0.93 9.85 12.76
CA THR A 79 -2.22 9.84 12.04
C THR A 79 -3.40 9.94 13.02
N ALA A 80 -3.35 9.23 14.15
CA ALA A 80 -4.38 9.28 15.17
C ALA A 80 -4.48 10.68 15.80
N LEU A 81 -3.35 11.32 16.09
CA LEU A 81 -3.31 12.69 16.61
C LEU A 81 -3.84 13.70 15.57
N ALA A 82 -3.41 13.58 14.31
CA ALA A 82 -3.90 14.44 13.23
C ALA A 82 -5.41 14.27 12.98
N ARG A 83 -5.94 13.04 13.13
CA ARG A 83 -7.37 12.75 13.07
C ARG A 83 -8.12 13.38 14.23
N LYS A 84 -7.63 13.27 15.47
CA LYS A 84 -8.21 13.91 16.66
C LYS A 84 -8.27 15.44 16.51
N ASN A 85 -7.25 16.02 15.89
CA ASN A 85 -7.16 17.46 15.62
C ASN A 85 -7.90 17.91 14.34
N GLY A 86 -8.67 17.03 13.69
CA GLY A 86 -9.45 17.38 12.49
C GLY A 86 -8.64 17.69 11.23
N LYS A 87 -7.31 17.46 11.24
CA LYS A 87 -6.41 17.79 10.11
C LYS A 87 -6.48 16.79 8.96
N LEU A 88 -6.98 15.58 9.19
CA LEU A 88 -7.15 14.56 8.16
C LEU A 88 -8.57 14.60 7.59
N GLN A 89 -8.75 15.30 6.47
CA GLN A 89 -10.05 15.44 5.80
C GLN A 89 -10.30 14.45 4.65
N GLY A 90 -9.43 13.44 4.52
CA GLY A 90 -9.53 12.47 3.43
C GLY A 90 -9.42 13.12 2.06
N LYS A 91 -9.91 12.43 1.03
CA LYS A 91 -9.94 12.97 -0.34
C LYS A 91 -11.04 14.03 -0.44
N GLN A 92 -10.65 15.25 -0.80
CA GLN A 92 -11.58 16.34 -1.04
C GLN A 92 -12.62 15.96 -2.13
N PRO A 93 -13.89 16.37 -1.98
CA PRO A 93 -14.90 16.16 -3.00
C PRO A 93 -14.46 16.72 -4.36
N LYS A 94 -14.74 15.99 -5.44
CA LYS A 94 -14.38 16.43 -6.81
C LYS A 94 -15.15 17.68 -7.27
N LEU A 95 -16.33 17.91 -6.69
CA LEU A 95 -17.21 19.02 -7.04
C LEU A 95 -17.39 19.94 -5.83
N PRO A 96 -17.48 21.26 -6.06
CA PRO A 96 -17.71 22.22 -4.99
C PRO A 96 -19.12 22.04 -4.37
N GLU A 97 -19.30 22.55 -3.15
CA GLU A 97 -20.54 22.42 -2.39
C GLU A 97 -21.81 22.85 -3.15
N PRO A 98 -21.83 23.99 -3.89
CA PRO A 98 -23.03 24.41 -4.64
C PRO A 98 -23.45 23.40 -5.71
N ALA A 99 -22.47 22.86 -6.46
CA ALA A 99 -22.73 21.84 -7.48
C ALA A 99 -23.29 20.57 -6.83
N ARG A 100 -22.70 20.11 -5.73
CA ARG A 100 -23.17 18.93 -5.00
C ARG A 100 -24.59 19.07 -4.46
N ARG A 101 -25.00 20.28 -4.04
CA ARG A 101 -26.37 20.55 -3.57
C ARG A 101 -27.40 20.59 -4.70
N SER A 102 -27.01 21.07 -5.89
CA SER A 102 -27.92 21.15 -7.03
C SER A 102 -28.21 19.80 -7.69
N ILE A 103 -27.22 18.90 -7.74
CA ILE A 103 -27.29 17.62 -8.47
C ILE A 103 -28.48 16.72 -8.07
N PRO A 104 -28.76 16.46 -6.77
CA PRO A 104 -29.87 15.61 -6.37
C PRO A 104 -31.21 16.15 -6.86
N ARG A 105 -31.44 17.46 -6.71
CA ARG A 105 -32.69 18.12 -7.12
C ARG A 105 -32.92 17.99 -8.63
N ARG A 106 -31.91 18.33 -9.43
CA ARG A 106 -31.95 18.27 -10.90
C ARG A 106 -32.19 16.85 -11.42
N TYR A 107 -31.69 15.85 -10.71
CA TYR A 107 -31.95 14.44 -11.03
C TYR A 107 -33.37 14.00 -10.64
N THR A 108 -33.84 14.34 -9.44
CA THR A 108 -35.18 13.93 -8.95
C THR A 108 -36.32 14.62 -9.70
N GLU A 109 -36.12 15.87 -10.12
CA GLU A 109 -37.08 16.63 -10.94
C GLU A 109 -37.06 16.21 -12.41
N GLY A 110 -36.16 15.30 -12.81
CA GLY A 110 -36.04 14.81 -14.17
C GLY A 110 -35.46 15.82 -15.17
N GLU A 111 -34.86 16.93 -14.69
CA GLU A 111 -34.28 17.97 -15.55
C GLU A 111 -33.14 17.42 -16.42
N VAL A 112 -32.27 16.57 -15.85
CA VAL A 112 -31.10 16.01 -16.55
C VAL A 112 -30.83 14.57 -16.10
N SER A 113 -30.50 13.70 -17.06
CA SER A 113 -30.13 12.32 -16.78
C SER A 113 -28.79 12.22 -16.02
N LEU A 114 -28.54 11.09 -15.35
CA LEU A 114 -27.27 10.84 -14.66
C LEU A 114 -26.05 10.97 -15.60
N VAL A 115 -26.20 10.54 -16.85
CA VAL A 115 -25.15 10.68 -17.88
C VAL A 115 -24.95 12.13 -18.27
N GLY A 116 -26.05 12.89 -18.44
CA GLY A 116 -25.98 14.32 -18.74
C GLY A 116 -25.26 15.11 -17.66
N LEU A 117 -25.58 14.87 -16.38
CA LEU A 117 -24.91 15.49 -15.24
C LEU A 117 -23.41 15.11 -15.17
N ALA A 118 -23.08 13.86 -15.48
CA ALA A 118 -21.68 13.42 -15.50
C ALA A 118 -20.86 14.16 -16.57
N THR A 119 -21.43 14.32 -17.76
CA THR A 119 -20.82 15.08 -18.86
C THR A 119 -20.72 16.56 -18.53
N GLU A 120 -21.80 17.17 -18.02
CA GLU A 120 -21.87 18.61 -17.68
C GLU A 120 -20.81 19.01 -16.64
N TYR A 121 -20.66 18.22 -15.57
CA TYR A 121 -19.70 18.49 -14.51
C TYR A 121 -18.32 17.87 -14.75
N GLY A 122 -18.09 17.20 -15.89
CA GLY A 122 -16.80 16.59 -16.23
C GLY A 122 -16.34 15.50 -15.25
N VAL A 123 -17.27 14.77 -14.62
CA VAL A 123 -16.96 13.73 -13.63
C VAL A 123 -17.53 12.38 -14.04
N GLY A 124 -16.94 11.30 -13.54
CA GLY A 124 -17.46 9.95 -13.79
C GLY A 124 -18.87 9.75 -13.22
N ARG A 125 -19.68 8.94 -13.90
CA ARG A 125 -21.05 8.54 -13.49
C ARG A 125 -21.15 8.11 -12.02
N SER A 126 -20.15 7.39 -11.52
CA SER A 126 -20.06 6.97 -10.11
C SER A 126 -19.97 8.15 -9.12
N THR A 127 -19.41 9.27 -9.53
CA THR A 127 -19.32 10.49 -8.69
C THR A 127 -20.70 11.13 -8.55
N ILE A 128 -21.45 11.27 -9.64
CA ILE A 128 -22.83 11.78 -9.64
C ILE A 128 -23.74 10.82 -8.84
N HIS A 129 -23.65 9.52 -9.11
CA HIS A 129 -24.41 8.51 -8.38
C HIS A 129 -24.17 8.58 -6.87
N ARG A 130 -22.90 8.72 -6.44
CA ARG A 130 -22.56 8.89 -5.03
C ARG A 130 -23.11 10.19 -4.45
N ILE A 131 -23.15 11.29 -5.20
CA ILE A 131 -23.71 12.56 -4.72
C ILE A 131 -25.23 12.43 -4.52
N ILE A 132 -25.94 11.74 -5.42
CA ILE A 132 -27.40 11.54 -5.34
C ILE A 132 -27.78 10.65 -4.14
N HIS A 133 -27.02 9.58 -3.88
CA HIS A 133 -27.38 8.57 -2.88
C HIS A 133 -26.71 8.76 -1.52
N ARG A 134 -25.84 9.75 -1.37
CA ARG A 134 -25.21 10.07 -0.09
C ARG A 134 -26.09 11.06 0.65
N ALA A 135 -26.56 10.69 1.84
CA ALA A 135 -27.25 11.62 2.74
C ALA A 135 -26.44 12.92 2.89
N PRO A 136 -27.09 14.09 3.04
CA PRO A 136 -26.39 15.36 3.16
C PRO A 136 -25.38 15.27 4.31
N GLU A 137 -24.09 15.43 4.01
CA GLU A 137 -23.06 15.54 5.04
C GLU A 137 -23.42 16.76 5.89
N ASN A 138 -23.82 16.52 7.14
CA ASN A 138 -23.96 17.58 8.13
C ASN A 138 -22.58 18.27 8.25
N PRO A 139 -22.46 19.58 7.96
CA PRO A 139 -21.20 20.27 8.18
C PRO A 139 -20.84 20.13 9.66
N ARG A 140 -19.67 19.55 9.93
CA ARG A 140 -19.09 19.46 11.27
C ARG A 140 -18.52 20.81 11.68
#